data_AF-A0A2C1KDD4-F1
#
_entry.id   AF-A0A2C1KDD4-F1
#
_cell.length_a   1.000
_cell.length_b   1.000
_cell.length_c   1.000
_cell.angle_alpha   90.00
_cell.angle_beta   90.00
_cell.angle_gamma   90.00
#
_symmetry.space_group_name_H-M   'P 1'
#
loop_
_entity.id
_entity.type
_entity.pdbx_description
1 polymer ?
#
loop_
_entity_poly.entity_id
_entity_poly.type
_entity_poly.pdbx_seq_one_letter_code
_entity_poly.pdbx_strand_id
1 'polypeptide(L)'
;MCDNKLFLEQLKYLVENNLSLNESVINQLVEKYDKNPFLIVQLYQIIKNNEAILPFFQDIESAIYDYIINEEMTNEKTYYGATLYVADMFDTTQTYIKCKVSRSREELQEIS
;
A
#
# COMPACT_ATOMS: atom_id res chain seq x y z
N MET A 1 15.12 -6.34 6.51
CA MET A 1 14.30 -6.64 5.32
C MET A 1 12.85 -6.43 5.75
N CYS A 2 12.29 -5.28 5.44
CA CYS A 2 10.92 -4.97 5.85
C CYS A 2 9.95 -5.76 4.98
N ASP A 3 9.11 -6.59 5.60
CA ASP A 3 8.04 -7.27 4.90
C ASP A 3 6.89 -6.26 4.67
N ASN A 4 6.89 -5.64 3.48
CA ASN A 4 5.90 -4.63 3.08
C ASN A 4 4.47 -5.14 3.20
N LYS A 5 4.24 -6.43 2.93
CA LYS A 5 2.95 -7.07 3.11
C LYS A 5 2.53 -7.03 4.58
N LEU A 6 3.38 -7.52 5.48
CA LEU A 6 3.07 -7.51 6.92
C LEU A 6 2.89 -6.10 7.49
N PHE A 7 3.63 -5.12 6.97
CA PHE A 7 3.46 -3.72 7.34
C PHE A 7 2.07 -3.19 6.92
N LEU A 8 1.66 -3.42 5.67
CA LEU A 8 0.36 -2.99 5.16
C LEU A 8 -0.81 -3.71 5.85
N GLU A 9 -0.67 -5.01 6.13
CA GLU A 9 -1.65 -5.77 6.92
C GLU A 9 -1.79 -5.20 8.34
N GLN A 10 -0.68 -4.77 8.97
CA GLN A 10 -0.73 -4.13 10.28
C GLN A 10 -1.48 -2.78 10.23
N LEU A 11 -1.30 -1.98 9.17
CA LEU A 11 -2.06 -0.75 8.98
C LEU A 11 -3.54 -1.02 8.71
N LYS A 12 -3.85 -2.02 7.86
CA LYS A 12 -5.21 -2.48 7.60
C LYS A 12 -5.90 -2.90 8.91
N TYR A 13 -5.22 -3.68 9.74
CA TYR A 13 -5.74 -4.09 11.06
C TYR A 13 -6.08 -2.88 11.95
N LEU A 14 -5.24 -1.84 11.97
CA LEU A 14 -5.54 -0.63 12.75
C LEU A 14 -6.83 0.03 12.27
N VAL A 15 -7.02 0.15 10.96
CA VAL A 15 -8.22 0.78 10.38
C VAL A 15 -9.46 -0.08 10.60
N GLU A 16 -9.39 -1.39 10.35
CA GLU A 16 -10.53 -2.33 10.55
C GLU A 16 -11.02 -2.35 12.01
N ASN A 17 -10.13 -2.13 12.97
CA ASN A 17 -10.44 -2.10 14.39
C ASN A 17 -10.70 -0.68 14.93
N ASN A 18 -10.84 0.32 14.07
CA ASN A 18 -11.04 1.73 14.43
C ASN A 18 -9.96 2.29 15.39
N LEU A 19 -8.74 1.79 15.29
CA LEU A 19 -7.60 2.23 16.10
C LEU A 19 -7.00 3.50 15.50
N SER A 20 -6.75 4.48 16.36
CA SER A 20 -6.16 5.76 15.96
C SER A 20 -4.65 5.65 15.77
N LEU A 21 -4.14 6.20 14.68
CA LEU A 21 -2.71 6.35 14.45
C LEU A 21 -2.17 7.53 15.30
N ASN A 22 -1.72 7.23 16.52
CA ASN A 22 -1.07 8.19 17.41
C ASN A 22 0.46 8.03 17.38
N GLU A 23 1.18 8.96 18.03
CA GLU A 23 2.65 8.99 18.04
C GLU A 23 3.28 7.69 18.57
N SER A 24 2.69 7.08 19.60
CA SER A 24 3.17 5.80 20.14
C SER A 24 3.06 4.66 19.11
N VAL A 25 1.93 4.57 18.41
CA VAL A 25 1.71 3.58 17.35
C VAL A 25 2.65 3.84 16.18
N ILE A 26 2.86 5.10 15.78
CA ILE A 26 3.80 5.46 14.72
C ILE A 26 5.21 5.00 15.09
N ASN A 27 5.69 5.32 16.30
CA ASN A 27 7.02 4.92 16.75
C ASN A 27 7.19 3.40 16.77
N GLN A 28 6.17 2.66 17.22
CA GLN A 28 6.19 1.19 17.17
C GLN A 28 6.29 0.65 15.75
N LEU A 29 5.56 1.25 14.80
CA LEU A 29 5.60 0.85 13.39
C LEU A 29 6.95 1.19 12.75
N VAL A 30 7.53 2.35 13.07
CA VAL A 30 8.88 2.74 12.63
C VAL A 30 9.91 1.74 13.14
N GLU A 31 9.91 1.44 14.44
CA GLU A 31 10.87 0.49 15.04
C GLU A 31 10.73 -0.92 14.48
N LYS A 32 9.49 -1.39 14.27
CA LYS A 32 9.22 -2.76 13.83
C LYS A 32 9.47 -2.99 12.34
N TYR A 33 9.16 -1.99 11.51
CA TYR A 33 9.17 -2.13 10.05
C TYR A 33 10.21 -1.25 9.35
N ASP A 34 10.97 -0.44 10.07
CA ASP A 34 11.97 0.47 9.51
C ASP A 34 11.39 1.37 8.40
N LYS A 35 10.19 1.89 8.65
CA LYS A 35 9.45 2.76 7.71
C LYS A 35 9.49 4.21 8.14
N ASN A 36 9.52 5.11 7.16
CA ASN A 36 9.42 6.53 7.40
C ASN A 36 8.06 6.89 8.04
N PRO A 37 8.03 7.68 9.13
CA PRO A 37 6.78 8.14 9.77
C PRO A 37 5.78 8.79 8.80
N PHE A 38 6.28 9.58 7.84
CA PHE A 38 5.45 10.23 6.83
C PHE A 38 4.75 9.19 5.94
N LEU A 39 5.48 8.17 5.51
CA LEU A 39 4.92 7.07 4.72
C LEU A 39 3.84 6.31 5.50
N ILE A 40 4.06 6.06 6.79
CA ILE A 40 3.08 5.40 7.67
C ILE A 40 1.78 6.21 7.72
N VAL A 41 1.87 7.53 7.93
CA VAL A 41 0.70 8.42 7.98
C VAL A 41 -0.03 8.45 6.63
N GLN A 42 0.71 8.60 5.54
CA GLN A 42 0.15 8.63 4.19
C GLN A 42 -0.61 7.34 3.87
N LEU A 43 -0.01 6.18 4.11
CA LEU A 43 -0.64 4.88 3.84
C LEU A 43 -1.83 4.62 4.75
N TYR A 44 -1.75 5.00 6.03
CA TYR A 44 -2.90 4.91 6.94
C TYR A 44 -4.08 5.75 6.44
N GLN A 45 -3.83 6.96 5.94
CA GLN A 45 -4.87 7.82 5.36
C GLN A 45 -5.48 7.20 4.10
N ILE A 46 -4.67 6.62 3.20
CA ILE A 46 -5.16 5.91 2.02
C ILE A 46 -6.09 4.76 2.43
N ILE A 47 -5.64 3.92 3.37
CA ILE A 47 -6.41 2.76 3.85
C ILE A 47 -7.71 3.23 4.54
N LYS A 48 -7.63 4.27 5.38
CA LYS A 48 -8.79 4.81 6.09
C LYS A 48 -9.82 5.46 5.16
N ASN A 49 -9.38 6.20 4.15
CA ASN A 49 -10.28 6.82 3.18
C ASN A 49 -11.02 5.78 2.31
N ASN A 50 -10.49 4.56 2.26
CA ASN A 50 -11.06 3.43 1.52
C ASN A 50 -11.57 2.32 2.47
N GLU A 51 -11.87 2.65 3.72
CA GLU A 51 -12.21 1.66 4.76
C GLU A 51 -13.39 0.75 4.37
N ALA A 52 -14.37 1.32 3.67
CA ALA A 52 -15.58 0.61 3.25
C ALA A 52 -15.30 -0.56 2.28
N ILE A 53 -14.18 -0.52 1.55
CA ILE A 53 -13.80 -1.54 0.57
C ILE A 53 -12.64 -2.43 1.04
N LEU A 54 -12.06 -2.17 2.22
CA LEU A 54 -10.96 -2.97 2.78
C LEU A 54 -11.25 -4.48 2.87
N PRO A 55 -12.48 -4.93 3.26
CA PRO A 55 -12.77 -6.35 3.36
C PRO A 55 -12.63 -7.11 2.03
N PHE A 56 -12.68 -6.42 0.89
CA PHE A 56 -12.57 -7.03 -0.43
C PHE A 56 -11.11 -7.18 -0.90
N PHE A 57 -10.15 -6.55 -0.22
CA PHE A 57 -8.73 -6.70 -0.56
C PHE A 57 -8.13 -7.95 0.10
N GLN A 58 -8.06 -9.03 -0.68
CA GLN A 58 -7.33 -10.26 -0.32
C GLN A 58 -5.81 -10.06 -0.36
N ASP A 59 -5.33 -9.20 -1.26
CA ASP A 59 -3.92 -8.80 -1.34
C ASP A 59 -3.82 -7.27 -1.21
N ILE A 60 -3.77 -6.80 0.04
CA ILE A 60 -3.69 -5.37 0.37
C ILE A 60 -2.47 -4.71 -0.27
N GLU A 61 -1.38 -5.47 -0.43
CA GLU A 61 -0.15 -4.97 -1.02
C GLU A 61 -0.37 -4.59 -2.50
N SER A 62 -0.94 -5.50 -3.28
CA SER A 62 -1.26 -5.22 -4.69
C SER A 62 -2.28 -4.11 -4.84
N ALA A 63 -3.30 -4.06 -3.97
CA ALA A 63 -4.31 -3.00 -3.98
C ALA A 63 -3.73 -1.61 -3.72
N ILE A 64 -2.83 -1.49 -2.73
CA ILE A 64 -2.16 -0.23 -2.40
C ILE A 64 -1.20 0.19 -3.51
N TYR A 65 -0.44 -0.74 -4.08
CA TYR A 65 0.43 -0.43 -5.21
C TYR A 65 -0.36 0.07 -6.41
N ASP A 66 -1.46 -0.61 -6.76
CA ASP A 66 -2.32 -0.19 -7.87
C ASP A 66 -2.97 1.17 -7.61
N TYR A 67 -3.47 1.40 -6.39
CA TYR A 67 -4.03 2.70 -5.98
C TYR A 67 -3.04 3.84 -6.21
N ILE A 68 -1.82 3.72 -5.67
CA ILE A 68 -0.80 4.77 -5.78
C ILE A 68 -0.38 4.94 -7.24
N ILE A 69 -0.23 3.86 -8.01
CA ILE A 69 0.08 3.97 -9.45
C ILE A 69 -0.99 4.78 -10.18
N ASN A 70 -2.27 4.50 -9.94
CA ASN A 70 -3.37 5.20 -10.61
C ASN A 70 -3.46 6.67 -10.17
N GLU A 71 -3.23 6.97 -8.90
CA GLU A 71 -3.15 8.34 -8.37
C GLU A 71 -2.02 9.13 -9.05
N GLU A 72 -0.82 8.54 -9.10
CA GLU A 72 0.34 9.15 -9.75
C GLU A 72 0.14 9.33 -11.26
N MET A 73 -0.51 8.39 -11.92
CA MET A 73 -0.85 8.52 -13.35
C MET A 73 -1.91 9.59 -13.62
N THR A 74 -2.83 9.81 -12.67
CA THR A 74 -3.78 10.93 -12.72
C THR A 74 -3.06 12.26 -12.57
N ASN A 75 -1.94 12.29 -11.84
CA ASN A 75 -1.03 13.43 -11.68
C ASN A 75 0.08 13.46 -12.77
N GLU A 76 -0.29 13.11 -14.01
CA GLU A 76 0.55 13.21 -15.22
C GLU A 76 1.79 12.30 -15.29
N LYS A 77 2.04 11.42 -14.31
CA LYS A 77 3.14 10.44 -14.45
C LYS A 77 2.79 9.37 -15.48
N THR A 78 3.80 8.93 -16.23
CA THR A 78 3.67 7.71 -17.04
C THR A 78 3.54 6.48 -16.13
N TYR A 79 2.95 5.39 -16.63
CA TYR A 79 2.92 4.11 -15.89
C TYR A 79 4.32 3.66 -15.44
N TYR A 80 5.34 3.88 -16.28
CA TYR A 80 6.73 3.62 -15.91
C TYR A 80 7.18 4.47 -14.72
N GLY A 81 6.93 5.78 -14.76
CA GLY A 81 7.28 6.70 -13.68
C GLY A 81 6.53 6.41 -12.38
N ALA A 82 5.24 6.07 -12.47
CA ALA A 82 4.41 5.73 -11.32
C ALA A 82 4.87 4.42 -10.65
N THR A 83 5.15 3.37 -11.43
CA THR A 83 5.67 2.11 -10.89
C THR A 83 7.07 2.24 -10.28
N LEU A 84 7.92 3.13 -10.84
CA LEU A 84 9.23 3.43 -10.25
C LEU A 84 9.07 4.16 -8.91
N TYR A 85 8.18 5.15 -8.85
CA TYR A 85 7.88 5.88 -7.62
C TYR A 85 7.40 4.96 -6.48
N VAL A 86 6.49 4.02 -6.78
CA VAL A 86 6.02 3.03 -5.78
C VAL A 86 7.16 2.11 -5.35
N ALA A 87 8.03 1.69 -6.28
CA ALA A 87 9.18 0.86 -5.96
C ALA A 87 10.13 1.54 -4.97
N ASP A 88 10.44 2.83 -5.21
CA ASP A 88 11.28 3.65 -4.33
C ASP A 88 10.62 3.83 -2.95
N MET A 89 9.31 4.08 -2.91
CA MET A 89 8.54 4.25 -1.68
C MET A 89 8.58 3.01 -0.78
N PHE A 90 8.54 1.83 -1.38
CA PHE A 90 8.48 0.56 -0.67
C PHE A 90 9.83 -0.15 -0.55
N ASP A 91 10.93 0.48 -0.98
CA ASP A 91 12.27 -0.10 -1.03
C ASP A 91 12.27 -1.49 -1.69
N THR A 92 11.67 -1.56 -2.88
CA THR A 92 11.54 -2.78 -3.69
C THR A 92 11.86 -2.51 -5.15
N THR A 93 11.73 -3.52 -6.00
CA THR A 93 12.01 -3.37 -7.43
C THR A 93 10.77 -3.00 -8.22
N GLN A 94 10.94 -2.19 -9.25
CA GLN A 94 9.86 -1.87 -10.20
C GLN A 94 9.26 -3.12 -10.83
N THR A 95 10.08 -4.16 -11.09
CA THR A 95 9.62 -5.46 -11.60
C THR A 95 8.66 -6.14 -10.63
N TYR A 96 8.98 -6.15 -9.34
CA TYR A 96 8.11 -6.71 -8.31
C TYR A 96 6.75 -6.04 -8.28
N ILE A 97 6.73 -4.69 -8.29
CA ILE A 97 5.50 -3.90 -8.34
C ILE A 97 4.65 -4.27 -9.57
N LYS A 98 5.26 -4.26 -10.76
CA LYS A 98 4.58 -4.59 -12.02
C LYS A 98 3.97 -5.99 -11.98
N CYS A 99 4.73 -7.00 -11.53
CA CYS A 99 4.24 -8.37 -11.46
C CYS A 99 3.05 -8.52 -10.50
N LYS A 100 3.11 -7.86 -9.32
CA LYS A 100 2.03 -7.91 -8.32
C LYS A 100 0.75 -7.29 -8.84
N VAL A 101 0.84 -6.08 -9.41
CA VAL A 101 -0.32 -5.37 -9.95
C VAL A 101 -0.92 -6.08 -11.16
N SER A 102 -0.09 -6.57 -12.10
CA SER A 102 -0.60 -7.32 -13.26
C SER A 102 -1.36 -8.58 -12.83
N ARG A 103 -0.77 -9.37 -11.93
CA ARG A 103 -1.40 -10.60 -11.44
C ARG A 103 -2.73 -10.32 -10.73
N SER A 104 -2.77 -9.30 -9.88
CA SER A 104 -4.01 -8.94 -9.18
C SER A 104 -5.13 -8.52 -10.14
N ARG A 105 -4.78 -7.84 -11.24
CA ARG A 105 -5.75 -7.45 -12.28
C ARG A 105 -6.24 -8.63 -13.12
N GLU A 106 -5.36 -9.59 -13.43
CA GLU A 106 -5.73 -10.85 -14.10
C GLU A 106 -6.71 -11.66 -13.25
N GLU A 107 -6.43 -11.82 -11.96
CA GLU A 107 -7.31 -12.53 -11.01
C GLU A 107 -8.71 -11.90 -10.92
N LEU A 108 -8.83 -10.57 -11.01
CA LEU A 108 -10.14 -9.88 -11.04
C LEU A 108 -10.90 -10.10 -12.37
N GLN A 109 -10.19 -10.24 -13.49
CA GLN A 109 -10.79 -10.49 -14.79
C GLN A 109 -11.32 -11.92 -14.92
N GLU A 110 -10.69 -12.91 -14.28
CA GLU A 110 -11.16 -14.31 -14.29
C GLU A 110 -12.47 -14.52 -13.50
N ILE A 111 -12.82 -13.58 -12.62
CA ILE A 111 -14.01 -13.64 -11.75
C ILE A 111 -15.19 -12.83 -12.33
N SER A 112 -14.96 -12.02 -13.38
CA SER A 112 -15.96 -11.14 -14.03
C SER A 112 -16.64 -11.81 -15.22
#